data_AF-A0A7S2BCU9-F1
#
_entry.id   AF-A0A7S2BCU9-F1
#
_cell.length_a   1.000
_cell.length_b   1.000
_cell.length_c   1.000
_cell.angle_alpha   90.00
_cell.angle_beta   90.00
_cell.angle_gamma   90.00
#
_symmetry.space_group_name_H-M   'P 1'
#
loop_
_entity.id
_entity.type
_entity.pdbx_description
1 polymer ?
#
loop_
_entity_poly.entity_id
_entity_poly.type
_entity_poly.pdbx_seq_one_letter_code
_entity_poly.pdbx_strand_id
1 'polypeptide(L)'
;NGVNHHRTFMWLKRRDPTRPVQYEHARLEPTWDTNALETIDTNTDIFCPMYPSHEKLAKYGELYEDWPHARPLIMCEYAHAMGNSMGGFKEYMDLIYQY
;
A
#
# COMPACT_ATOMS: atom_id res chain seq x y z
N ASN A 1 8.51 -4.28 10.25
CA ASN A 1 7.75 -3.53 11.26
C ASN A 1 8.34 -3.69 12.67
N GLY A 2 8.13 -2.76 13.61
CA GLY A 2 8.67 -2.87 14.98
C GLY A 2 8.26 -1.77 15.96
N VAL A 3 8.59 -1.93 17.25
CA VAL A 3 8.09 -1.06 18.36
C VAL A 3 8.36 0.44 18.15
N ASN A 4 9.49 0.79 17.55
CA ASN A 4 9.82 2.18 17.28
C ASN A 4 8.86 2.81 16.27
N HIS A 5 8.48 2.09 15.21
CA HIS A 5 7.52 2.58 14.22
C HIS A 5 6.12 2.76 14.81
N HIS A 6 5.69 1.85 15.69
CA HIS A 6 4.42 1.99 16.42
C HIS A 6 4.39 3.22 17.32
N ARG A 7 5.45 3.44 18.10
CA ARG A 7 5.57 4.63 18.97
C ARG A 7 5.59 5.93 18.17
N THR A 8 6.30 5.93 17.03
CA THR A 8 6.33 7.08 16.12
C THR A 8 4.95 7.35 15.53
N PHE A 9 4.23 6.32 15.05
CA PHE A 9 2.85 6.48 14.57
C PHE A 9 1.95 7.10 15.63
N MET A 10 1.95 6.55 16.86
CA MET A 10 1.15 7.11 17.96
C MET A 10 1.52 8.56 18.30
N TRP A 11 2.81 8.89 18.26
CA TRP A 11 3.25 10.26 18.49
C TRP A 11 2.76 11.21 17.38
N LEU A 12 2.89 10.80 16.11
CA LEU A 12 2.43 11.57 14.95
C LEU A 12 0.92 11.84 15.04
N LYS A 13 0.10 10.81 15.27
CA LYS A 13 -1.36 10.96 15.38
C LYS A 13 -1.78 11.86 16.54
N ARG A 14 -1.01 11.92 17.64
CA ARG A 14 -1.25 12.87 18.74
C ARG A 14 -0.80 14.29 18.40
N ARG A 15 0.32 14.43 17.69
CA ARG A 15 0.91 15.74 17.36
C ARG A 15 0.12 16.49 16.29
N ASP A 16 -0.39 15.74 15.32
CA ASP A 16 -1.18 16.24 14.21
C ASP A 16 -2.15 15.14 13.71
N PRO A 17 -3.42 15.17 14.14
CA PRO A 17 -4.41 14.20 13.69
C PRO A 17 -4.96 14.51 12.28
N THR A 18 -4.59 15.63 11.67
CA THR A 18 -5.18 16.09 10.40
C THR A 18 -4.58 15.42 9.15
N ARG A 19 -3.46 14.71 9.30
CA ARG A 19 -2.73 14.08 8.20
C ARG A 19 -2.67 12.56 8.35
N PRO A 20 -2.72 11.80 7.24
CA PRO A 20 -2.47 10.36 7.26
C PRO A 20 -0.97 10.08 7.44
N VAL A 21 -0.66 8.93 8.04
CA VAL A 21 0.70 8.39 8.15
C VAL A 21 0.79 7.16 7.25
N GLN A 22 1.82 7.10 6.41
CA GLN A 22 2.11 5.94 5.59
C GLN A 22 3.46 5.30 5.97
N TYR A 23 3.51 3.97 5.91
CA TYR A 23 4.75 3.20 6.05
C TYR A 23 4.60 1.87 5.31
N GLU A 24 5.32 1.68 4.20
CA GLU A 24 5.21 0.48 3.35
C GLU A 24 5.48 -0.81 4.14
N HIS A 25 6.51 -0.77 5.00
CA HIS A 25 6.94 -1.92 5.80
C HIS A 25 6.07 -2.17 7.05
N ALA A 26 4.87 -1.59 7.12
CA ALA A 26 3.85 -1.87 8.14
C ALA A 26 3.18 -3.25 7.97
N ARG A 27 3.71 -4.12 7.12
CA ARG A 27 3.31 -5.53 7.01
C ARG A 27 3.78 -6.37 8.21
N LEU A 28 3.04 -7.44 8.50
CA LEU A 28 3.42 -8.44 9.51
C LEU A 28 4.36 -9.50 8.93
N GLU A 29 4.30 -9.72 7.62
CA GLU A 29 5.06 -10.74 6.92
C GLU A 29 6.57 -10.41 6.90
N PRO A 30 7.46 -11.40 7.10
CA PRO A 30 8.90 -11.17 7.18
C PRO A 30 9.52 -10.84 5.81
N THR A 31 8.89 -11.31 4.73
CA THR A 31 9.37 -11.16 3.36
C THR A 31 8.46 -10.23 2.59
N TRP A 32 9.04 -9.51 1.62
CA TRP A 32 8.28 -8.73 0.65
C TRP A 32 7.85 -9.62 -0.51
N ASP A 33 6.66 -9.38 -1.07
CA ASP A 33 6.09 -10.12 -2.19
C ASP A 33 5.24 -9.19 -3.06
N THR A 34 5.50 -9.20 -4.38
CA THR A 34 4.74 -8.38 -5.34
C THR A 34 3.33 -8.90 -5.60
N ASN A 35 3.06 -10.18 -5.34
CA ASN A 35 1.82 -10.85 -5.72
C ASN A 35 0.90 -11.12 -4.54
N ALA A 36 1.47 -11.39 -3.35
CA ALA A 36 0.67 -11.69 -2.16
C ALA A 36 0.14 -10.40 -1.50
N LEU A 37 -1.10 -10.45 -1.01
CA LEU A 37 -1.64 -9.41 -0.13
C LEU A 37 -1.08 -9.60 1.27
N GLU A 38 -0.45 -8.55 1.80
CA GLU A 38 0.08 -8.53 3.15
C GLU A 38 -0.99 -8.24 4.20
N THR A 39 -0.74 -8.73 5.41
CA THR A 39 -1.46 -8.31 6.59
C THR A 39 -0.86 -6.99 7.09
N ILE A 40 -1.62 -5.91 6.99
CA ILE A 40 -1.16 -4.57 7.37
C ILE A 40 -1.44 -4.30 8.85
N ASP A 41 -0.37 -4.11 9.60
CA ASP A 41 -0.36 -3.74 11.01
C ASP A 41 -0.94 -2.32 11.23
N THR A 42 -1.06 -1.93 12.48
CA THR A 42 -1.80 -0.77 12.95
C THR A 42 -1.08 0.57 12.79
N ASN A 43 0.23 0.57 12.49
CA ASN A 43 1.07 1.76 12.46
C ASN A 43 1.14 2.46 11.08
N THR A 44 0.08 2.33 10.28
CA THR A 44 -0.13 3.06 9.02
C THR A 44 -1.63 3.26 8.79
N ASP A 45 -2.00 4.40 8.20
CA ASP A 45 -3.36 4.71 7.77
C ASP A 45 -3.63 4.23 6.33
N ILE A 46 -2.57 4.02 5.53
CA ILE A 46 -2.63 3.69 4.10
C ILE A 46 -1.92 2.35 3.87
N PHE A 47 -2.50 1.48 3.05
CA PHE A 47 -1.75 0.35 2.51
C PHE A 47 -0.94 0.84 1.30
N CYS A 48 0.39 0.83 1.41
CA CYS A 48 1.25 1.47 0.42
C CYS A 48 2.35 0.54 -0.10
N PRO A 49 2.02 -0.49 -0.89
CA PRO A 49 3.00 -1.44 -1.41
C PRO A 49 3.93 -0.80 -2.45
N MET A 50 5.17 -1.29 -2.51
CA MET A 50 6.11 -1.02 -3.59
C MET A 50 6.04 -2.12 -4.66
N TYR A 51 5.93 -1.71 -5.92
CA TYR A 51 5.93 -2.56 -7.11
C TYR A 51 4.95 -3.76 -7.06
N PRO A 52 3.68 -3.58 -6.61
CA PRO A 52 2.73 -4.69 -6.63
C PRO A 52 2.46 -5.13 -8.07
N SER A 53 2.20 -6.42 -8.28
CA SER A 53 1.73 -6.92 -9.56
C SER A 53 0.30 -6.43 -9.84
N HIS A 54 -0.10 -6.48 -11.12
CA HIS A 54 -1.47 -6.17 -11.52
C HIS A 54 -2.47 -7.09 -10.81
N GLU A 55 -2.13 -8.37 -10.63
CA GLU A 55 -2.95 -9.35 -9.93
C GLU A 55 -3.16 -8.98 -8.46
N LYS A 56 -2.12 -8.45 -7.79
CA LYS A 56 -2.24 -8.01 -6.40
C LYS A 56 -3.18 -6.82 -6.26
N LEU A 57 -3.10 -5.85 -7.19
CA LEU A 57 -3.99 -4.70 -7.20
C LEU A 57 -5.43 -5.10 -7.47
N ALA A 58 -5.66 -5.94 -8.49
CA ALA A 58 -6.99 -6.47 -8.78
C ALA A 58 -7.58 -7.21 -7.57
N LYS A 59 -6.80 -8.10 -6.95
CA LYS A 59 -7.21 -8.83 -5.75
C LYS A 59 -7.55 -7.90 -4.58
N TYR A 60 -6.80 -6.81 -4.40
CA TYR A 60 -7.12 -5.83 -3.37
C TYR A 60 -8.44 -5.12 -3.67
N GLY A 61 -8.61 -4.64 -4.91
CA GLY A 61 -9.84 -4.01 -5.39
C GLY A 61 -11.07 -4.90 -5.17
N GLU A 62 -11.04 -6.12 -5.70
CA GLU A 62 -12.13 -7.10 -5.59
C GLU A 62 -12.55 -7.40 -4.14
N LEU A 63 -11.60 -7.42 -3.21
CA LEU A 63 -11.87 -7.73 -1.81
C LEU A 63 -12.41 -6.52 -1.02
N TYR A 64 -12.07 -5.30 -1.44
CA TYR A 64 -12.14 -4.12 -0.58
C TYR A 64 -12.86 -2.91 -1.15
N GLU A 65 -13.21 -2.87 -2.44
CA GLU A 65 -13.94 -1.77 -3.08
C GLU A 65 -15.24 -1.42 -2.32
N ASP A 66 -16.00 -2.44 -1.92
CA ASP A 66 -17.26 -2.27 -1.17
C ASP A 66 -17.10 -2.27 0.35
N TRP A 67 -15.87 -2.27 0.90
CA TRP A 67 -15.65 -2.30 2.35
C TRP A 67 -15.27 -0.91 2.92
N PRO A 68 -16.19 -0.20 3.61
CA PRO A 68 -15.95 1.19 4.07
C PRO A 68 -14.82 1.38 5.08
N HIS A 69 -14.33 0.29 5.68
CA HIS A 69 -13.23 0.31 6.65
C HIS A 69 -11.91 -0.18 6.05
N ALA A 70 -11.89 -0.54 4.75
CA ALA A 70 -10.66 -0.83 4.06
C ALA A 70 -9.76 0.41 4.04
N ARG A 71 -8.45 0.19 4.19
CA ARG A 71 -7.48 1.27 3.98
C ARG A 71 -7.42 1.57 2.48
N PRO A 72 -7.23 2.83 2.06
CA PRO A 72 -6.91 3.07 0.66
C PRO A 72 -5.56 2.42 0.32
N LEU A 73 -5.45 1.88 -0.89
CA LEU A 73 -4.19 1.40 -1.45
C LEU A 73 -3.59 2.50 -2.32
N ILE A 74 -2.36 2.92 -1.99
CA ILE A 74 -1.59 3.85 -2.83
C ILE A 74 -0.22 3.25 -3.07
N MET A 75 0.10 2.91 -4.31
CA MET A 75 1.43 2.43 -4.66
C MET A 75 2.46 3.55 -4.42
N CYS A 76 3.27 3.43 -3.37
CA CYS A 76 4.28 4.45 -3.07
C CYS A 76 5.43 4.42 -4.10
N GLU A 77 5.67 3.26 -4.72
CA GLU A 77 6.51 3.08 -5.91
C GLU A 77 5.87 2.04 -6.84
N TYR A 78 5.84 2.32 -8.13
CA TYR A 78 5.39 1.40 -9.19
C TYR A 78 5.99 1.85 -10.52
N ALA A 79 5.90 0.98 -11.55
CA ALA A 79 6.38 1.28 -12.90
C ALA A 79 7.80 1.87 -12.92
N HIS A 80 8.79 1.05 -12.52
CA HIS A 80 10.18 1.49 -12.44
C HIS A 80 10.72 1.97 -13.80
N ALA A 81 11.07 3.25 -13.94
CA ALA A 81 11.31 3.91 -15.23
C ALA A 81 12.75 3.77 -15.80
N MET A 82 13.50 2.74 -15.41
CA MET A 82 14.90 2.60 -15.81
C MET A 82 15.06 2.02 -17.23
N GLY A 83 15.65 2.80 -18.15
CA GLY A 83 15.96 2.36 -19.52
C GLY A 83 14.75 2.39 -20.45
N ASN A 84 14.67 1.43 -21.38
CA ASN A 84 13.47 1.22 -22.18
C ASN A 84 12.45 0.43 -21.33
N SER A 85 11.61 1.16 -20.61
CA SER A 85 10.78 0.63 -19.52
C SER A 85 9.30 1.03 -19.65
N MET A 86 8.56 1.04 -18.53
CA MET A 86 7.16 1.45 -18.42
C MET A 86 6.18 0.59 -19.22
N GLY A 87 6.57 -0.63 -19.59
CA GLY A 87 5.63 -1.65 -20.06
C GLY A 87 4.60 -1.96 -18.96
N GLY A 88 3.35 -2.22 -19.35
CA GLY A 88 2.31 -2.56 -18.38
C GLY A 88 1.70 -1.35 -17.63
N PHE A 89 2.06 -0.11 -18.00
CA PHE A 89 1.58 1.10 -17.31
C PHE A 89 0.07 1.34 -17.52
N LYS A 90 -0.46 0.97 -18.69
CA LYS A 90 -1.88 1.10 -19.00
C LYS A 90 -2.70 0.23 -18.03
N GLU A 91 -2.25 -0.99 -17.77
CA GLU A 91 -2.89 -1.97 -16.93
C GLU A 91 -2.95 -1.50 -15.46
N TYR A 92 -1.90 -0.80 -14.98
CA TYR A 92 -1.98 -0.11 -13.69
C TYR A 92 -3.09 0.94 -13.67
N MET A 93 -3.13 1.80 -14.69
CA MET A 93 -4.13 2.88 -14.75
C MET A 93 -5.55 2.34 -14.89
N ASP A 94 -5.75 1.32 -15.72
CA ASP A 94 -7.06 0.67 -15.88
C ASP A 94 -7.58 0.12 -14.54
N LEU A 95 -6.72 -0.55 -13.76
CA LEU A 95 -7.08 -1.06 -12.43
C LEU A 95 -7.39 0.06 -11.43
N ILE A 96 -6.63 1.15 -11.45
CA ILE A 96 -6.86 2.33 -10.59
C ILE A 96 -8.20 3.00 -10.89
N TYR A 97 -8.65 2.99 -12.15
CA TYR A 97 -9.94 3.58 -12.52
C TYR A 97 -11.10 2.59 -12.43
N GLN A 98 -10.82 1.29 -12.33
CA GLN A 98 -11.84 0.25 -12.20
C GLN A 98 -12.40 0.14 -10.78
N TYR A 99 -11.52 0.22 -9.77
CA TYR A 99 -11.82 0.11 -8.34
C TYR A 99 -11.68 1.46 -7.64
#